data_AF-A0A498ID08-F1
#
_entry.id   AF-A0A498ID08-F1
#
_cell.length_a   1.000
_cell.length_b   1.000
_cell.length_c   1.000
_cell.angle_alpha   90.00
_cell.angle_beta   90.00
_cell.angle_gamma   90.00
#
_symmetry.space_group_name_H-M   'P 1'
#
loop_
_entity.id
_entity.type
_entity.pdbx_description
1 polymer ?
#
loop_
_entity_poly.entity_id
_entity_poly.type
_entity_poly.pdbx_seq_one_letter_code
_entity_poly.pdbx_strand_id
1 'polypeptide(L)'
;MEGRRPVINWGEGWNYIQERITKLIRVITEGLPENHIDAEECMAAYTMIYNMCVQKPPYEYSPNLYEKYRETFEEYLTSMVLPVLRERPDEFLLHEFVKRWENHKVIVRWLSHLFIYLDRYYIERRSLPGLKEVALGCFRDLVYLQVHARVTAAVIGFIHREREGAQIDRALLKNVMDTLVEIKVEGVKTAYEVNFEAHMLRETGVYYSHKASSWIMEDSYSDYMLKAEECVRRERERVSHYLHPSSENKVVEIVKHCLLVVYATQLIEKKLFSESVSSASLAADYVEELSRKFIAIKLEFAANFEQLFNYRILKEWGFLLLNLFWGMHAFVLKH
;
A
#
# COMPACT_ATOMS: atom_id res chain seq x y z
N MET A 1 -46.40 -10.09 -36.66
CA MET A 1 -46.60 -10.88 -35.44
C MET A 1 -45.31 -10.79 -34.63
N GLU A 2 -45.25 -9.91 -33.65
CA GLU A 2 -44.11 -9.81 -32.72
C GLU A 2 -44.05 -11.14 -31.95
N GLY A 3 -43.09 -12.01 -32.27
CA GLY A 3 -42.91 -13.26 -31.54
C GLY A 3 -42.59 -12.94 -30.09
N ARG A 4 -43.51 -13.25 -29.15
CA ARG A 4 -43.23 -13.15 -27.72
C ARG A 4 -42.02 -14.03 -27.44
N ARG A 5 -40.92 -13.44 -26.98
CA ARG A 5 -39.75 -14.19 -26.51
C ARG A 5 -40.22 -15.14 -25.39
N PRO A 6 -39.77 -16.40 -25.38
CA PRO A 6 -40.11 -17.33 -24.32
C PRO A 6 -39.64 -16.79 -22.97
N VAL A 7 -40.44 -17.02 -21.92
CA VAL A 7 -40.08 -16.63 -20.56
C VAL A 7 -38.97 -17.57 -20.07
N ILE A 8 -37.85 -17.00 -19.64
CA ILE A 8 -36.72 -17.69 -19.03
C ILE A 8 -37.00 -17.82 -17.54
N ASN A 9 -37.03 -19.04 -17.03
CA ASN A 9 -37.15 -19.29 -15.59
C ASN A 9 -35.82 -19.02 -14.88
N TRP A 10 -35.89 -18.61 -13.61
CA TRP A 10 -34.69 -18.29 -12.82
C TRP A 10 -33.64 -19.41 -12.82
N GLY A 11 -34.04 -20.64 -12.47
CA GLY A 11 -33.09 -21.76 -12.36
C GLY A 11 -32.43 -22.10 -13.69
N GLU A 12 -33.17 -22.08 -14.79
CA GLU A 12 -32.64 -22.34 -16.13
C GLU A 12 -31.63 -21.27 -16.54
N GLY A 13 -32.02 -19.99 -16.44
CA GLY A 13 -31.19 -18.87 -16.84
C GLY A 13 -29.92 -18.74 -15.99
N TRP A 14 -30.06 -18.84 -14.65
CA TRP A 14 -28.92 -18.72 -13.75
C TRP A 14 -27.94 -19.87 -13.90
N ASN A 15 -28.41 -21.13 -13.99
CA ASN A 15 -27.50 -22.27 -14.18
C ASN A 15 -26.68 -22.13 -15.47
N TYR A 16 -27.32 -21.68 -16.56
CA TYR A 16 -26.65 -21.43 -17.84
C TYR A 16 -25.56 -20.35 -17.75
N ILE A 17 -25.85 -19.26 -17.02
CA ILE A 17 -24.91 -18.16 -16.78
C ILE A 17 -23.76 -18.63 -15.88
N GLN A 18 -24.09 -19.30 -14.78
CA GLN A 18 -23.12 -19.75 -13.77
C GLN A 18 -22.09 -20.71 -14.37
N GLU A 19 -22.49 -21.68 -15.20
CA GLU A 19 -21.57 -22.60 -15.86
C GLU A 19 -20.47 -21.85 -16.66
N ARG A 20 -20.87 -20.81 -17.40
CA ARG A 20 -19.96 -19.99 -18.21
C ARG A 20 -19.08 -19.10 -17.35
N ILE A 21 -19.62 -18.52 -16.28
CA ILE A 21 -18.85 -17.76 -15.30
C ILE A 21 -17.80 -18.64 -14.64
N THR A 22 -18.16 -19.85 -14.20
CA THR A 22 -17.22 -20.80 -13.59
C THR A 22 -16.11 -21.19 -14.58
N LYS A 23 -16.46 -21.46 -15.83
CA LYS A 23 -15.47 -21.72 -16.90
C LYS A 23 -14.53 -20.53 -17.10
N LEU A 24 -15.06 -19.31 -17.17
CA LEU A 24 -14.27 -18.08 -17.34
C LEU A 24 -13.30 -17.85 -16.17
N ILE A 25 -13.80 -17.98 -14.93
CA ILE A 25 -12.97 -17.84 -13.72
C ILE A 25 -11.85 -18.90 -13.75
N ARG A 26 -12.19 -20.14 -14.09
CA ARG A 26 -11.21 -21.23 -14.19
C ARG A 26 -10.11 -20.92 -15.20
N VAL A 27 -10.47 -20.53 -16.44
CA VAL A 27 -9.52 -20.17 -17.51
C VAL A 27 -8.54 -19.09 -17.04
N ILE A 28 -9.05 -18.03 -16.41
CA ILE A 28 -8.22 -16.91 -15.93
C ILE A 28 -7.33 -17.36 -14.76
N THR A 29 -7.87 -18.13 -13.80
CA THR A 29 -7.09 -18.59 -12.64
C THR A 29 -5.99 -19.58 -12.99
N GLU A 30 -6.22 -20.42 -14.01
CA GLU A 30 -5.23 -21.36 -14.56
C GLU A 30 -4.16 -20.65 -15.42
N GLY A 31 -4.31 -19.35 -15.71
CA GLY A 31 -3.36 -18.56 -16.49
C GLY A 31 -3.40 -18.87 -17.99
N LEU A 32 -4.54 -19.37 -18.48
CA LEU A 32 -4.74 -19.61 -19.90
C LEU A 32 -4.97 -18.28 -20.63
N PRO A 33 -4.48 -18.12 -21.87
CA PRO A 33 -4.63 -16.86 -22.58
C PRO A 33 -6.09 -16.55 -22.91
N GLU A 34 -6.45 -15.26 -22.93
CA GLU A 34 -7.84 -14.78 -23.07
C GLU A 34 -8.55 -15.27 -24.35
N ASN A 35 -7.80 -15.69 -25.37
CA ASN A 35 -8.37 -16.30 -26.58
C ASN A 35 -9.06 -17.66 -26.32
N HIS A 36 -8.89 -18.24 -25.13
CA HIS A 36 -9.64 -19.41 -24.66
C HIS A 36 -11.03 -19.04 -24.10
N ILE A 37 -11.30 -17.74 -23.92
CA ILE A 37 -12.63 -17.23 -23.62
C ILE A 37 -13.37 -17.10 -24.95
N ASP A 38 -14.30 -18.03 -25.19
CA ASP A 38 -15.10 -18.05 -26.40
C ASP A 38 -16.04 -16.82 -26.45
N ALA A 39 -15.87 -16.00 -27.49
CA ALA A 39 -16.67 -14.81 -27.71
C ALA A 39 -18.15 -15.15 -27.95
N GLU A 40 -18.45 -16.28 -28.59
CA GLU A 40 -19.84 -16.72 -28.78
C GLU A 40 -20.49 -17.10 -27.45
N GLU A 41 -19.78 -17.83 -26.59
CA GLU A 41 -20.25 -18.16 -25.24
C GLU A 41 -20.46 -16.89 -24.39
N CYS A 42 -19.57 -15.90 -24.48
CA CYS A 42 -19.72 -14.62 -23.78
C CYS A 42 -20.94 -13.83 -24.27
N MET A 43 -21.12 -13.74 -25.59
CA MET A 43 -22.28 -13.07 -26.18
C MET A 43 -23.59 -13.77 -25.83
N ALA A 44 -23.58 -15.11 -25.75
CA ALA A 44 -24.73 -15.89 -25.32
C ALA A 44 -25.05 -15.64 -23.83
N ALA A 45 -24.04 -15.61 -22.95
CA ALA A 45 -24.21 -15.29 -21.53
C ALA A 45 -24.76 -13.87 -21.34
N TYR A 46 -24.17 -12.87 -22.02
CA TYR A 46 -24.66 -11.49 -22.02
C TYR A 46 -26.12 -11.42 -22.48
N THR A 47 -26.46 -12.10 -23.58
CA THR A 47 -27.83 -12.11 -24.11
C THR A 47 -28.81 -12.76 -23.13
N MET A 48 -28.41 -13.83 -22.45
CA MET A 48 -29.21 -14.47 -21.40
C MET A 48 -29.47 -13.51 -20.24
N ILE A 49 -28.42 -12.88 -19.70
CA ILE A 49 -28.51 -11.88 -18.62
C ILE A 49 -29.43 -10.72 -19.04
N TYR A 50 -29.19 -10.15 -20.22
CA TYR A 50 -30.03 -9.07 -20.77
C TYR A 50 -31.50 -9.49 -20.83
N ASN A 51 -31.79 -10.66 -21.41
CA ASN A 51 -33.16 -11.14 -21.53
C ASN A 51 -33.80 -11.32 -20.15
N MET A 52 -33.09 -11.90 -19.17
CA MET A 52 -33.58 -12.05 -17.80
C MET A 52 -33.88 -10.71 -17.10
N CYS A 53 -33.13 -9.66 -17.40
CA CYS A 53 -33.37 -8.31 -16.86
C CYS A 53 -34.57 -7.60 -17.50
N VAL A 54 -34.83 -7.80 -18.80
CA VAL A 54 -35.91 -7.08 -19.52
C VAL A 54 -37.27 -7.78 -19.49
N GLN A 55 -37.35 -8.98 -18.91
CA GLN A 55 -38.61 -9.69 -18.73
C GLN A 55 -39.60 -8.91 -17.86
N LYS A 56 -40.89 -9.10 -18.13
CA LYS A 56 -41.95 -8.46 -17.35
C LYS A 56 -42.12 -9.16 -15.99
N PRO A 57 -42.56 -8.43 -14.95
CA PRO A 57 -42.96 -9.03 -13.68
C PRO A 57 -43.94 -10.19 -13.88
N PRO A 58 -43.83 -11.29 -13.12
CA PRO A 58 -42.94 -11.51 -11.96
C PRO A 58 -41.52 -12.00 -12.30
N TYR A 59 -41.14 -12.07 -13.59
CA TYR A 59 -39.89 -12.69 -14.06
C TYR A 59 -38.76 -11.68 -14.30
N GLU A 60 -38.86 -10.47 -13.72
CA GLU A 60 -37.84 -9.43 -13.78
C GLU A 60 -36.77 -9.75 -12.73
N TYR A 61 -35.59 -10.18 -13.18
CA TYR A 61 -34.57 -10.75 -12.29
C TYR A 61 -33.36 -9.85 -12.04
N SER A 62 -33.39 -8.57 -12.39
CA SER A 62 -32.26 -7.65 -12.14
C SER A 62 -31.83 -7.62 -10.66
N PRO A 63 -32.75 -7.59 -9.67
CA PRO A 63 -32.34 -7.67 -8.26
C PRO A 63 -31.59 -8.95 -7.92
N ASN A 64 -32.09 -10.10 -8.38
CA ASN A 64 -31.48 -11.39 -8.13
C ASN A 64 -30.12 -11.53 -8.83
N LEU A 65 -29.98 -11.01 -10.06
CA LEU A 65 -28.73 -11.03 -10.80
C LEU A 65 -27.67 -10.12 -10.17
N TYR A 66 -28.06 -8.96 -9.62
CA TYR A 66 -27.14 -8.10 -8.88
C TYR A 66 -26.59 -8.78 -7.63
N GLU A 67 -27.45 -9.46 -6.87
CA GLU A 67 -26.99 -10.22 -5.70
C GLU A 67 -26.11 -11.39 -6.10
N LYS A 68 -26.51 -12.14 -7.13
CA LYS A 68 -25.71 -13.26 -7.63
C LYS A 68 -24.35 -12.85 -8.18
N TYR A 69 -24.23 -11.66 -8.76
CA TYR A 69 -22.94 -11.09 -9.16
C TYR A 69 -22.00 -10.95 -7.97
N ARG A 70 -22.49 -10.42 -6.84
CA ARG A 70 -21.72 -10.33 -5.59
C ARG A 70 -21.35 -11.71 -5.07
N GLU A 71 -22.32 -12.60 -4.91
CA GLU A 71 -22.11 -13.96 -4.39
C GLU A 71 -21.07 -14.74 -5.20
N THR A 72 -21.04 -14.54 -6.52
CA THR A 72 -20.05 -15.15 -7.43
C THR A 72 -18.62 -14.77 -7.04
N PHE A 73 -18.38 -13.48 -6.77
CA PHE A 73 -17.06 -13.02 -6.33
C PHE A 73 -16.74 -13.52 -4.93
N GLU A 74 -17.72 -13.51 -4.02
CA GLU A 74 -17.53 -13.99 -2.65
C GLU A 74 -17.12 -15.48 -2.64
N GLU A 75 -17.82 -16.32 -3.39
CA GLU A 75 -17.51 -17.74 -3.53
C GLU A 75 -16.13 -17.96 -4.16
N TYR A 76 -15.83 -17.28 -5.28
CA TYR A 76 -14.53 -17.36 -5.94
C TYR A 76 -13.37 -16.98 -5.01
N LEU A 77 -13.49 -15.85 -4.32
CA LEU A 77 -12.43 -15.33 -3.46
C LEU A 77 -12.21 -16.23 -2.24
N THR A 78 -13.29 -16.68 -1.61
CA THR A 78 -13.21 -17.51 -0.40
C THR A 78 -12.78 -18.94 -0.67
N SER A 79 -13.17 -19.53 -1.80
CA SER A 79 -12.86 -20.93 -2.13
C SER A 79 -11.53 -21.10 -2.87
N MET A 80 -11.13 -20.16 -3.73
CA MET A 80 -9.97 -20.33 -4.61
C MET A 80 -8.79 -19.41 -4.31
N VAL A 81 -9.03 -18.20 -3.80
CA VAL A 81 -7.97 -17.18 -3.64
C VAL A 81 -7.41 -17.18 -2.23
N LEU A 82 -8.29 -16.98 -1.25
CA LEU A 82 -7.90 -16.83 0.15
C LEU A 82 -7.14 -18.03 0.74
N PRO A 83 -7.54 -19.30 0.49
CA PRO A 83 -6.84 -20.46 1.05
C PRO A 83 -5.38 -20.52 0.58
N VAL A 84 -5.14 -20.30 -0.72
CA VAL A 84 -3.80 -20.34 -1.31
C VAL A 84 -2.92 -19.24 -0.69
N LEU A 85 -3.43 -18.03 -0.54
CA LEU A 85 -2.68 -16.94 0.08
C LEU A 85 -2.39 -17.19 1.57
N ARG A 86 -3.29 -17.87 2.29
CA ARG A 86 -3.05 -18.22 3.70
C ARG A 86 -1.88 -19.17 3.87
N GLU A 87 -1.72 -20.13 2.97
CA GLU A 87 -0.69 -21.17 3.06
C GLU A 87 0.70 -20.71 2.61
N ARG A 88 0.81 -19.71 1.72
CA ARG A 88 2.10 -19.26 1.19
C ARG A 88 2.86 -18.39 2.19
N PRO A 89 4.17 -18.62 2.43
CA PRO A 89 5.00 -17.72 3.22
C PRO A 89 5.66 -16.61 2.37
N ASP A 90 5.99 -15.50 3.01
CA ASP A 90 6.92 -14.45 2.57
C ASP A 90 6.89 -14.09 1.07
N GLU A 91 7.96 -14.38 0.32
CA GLU A 91 8.12 -14.05 -1.09
C GLU A 91 7.06 -14.70 -1.98
N PHE A 92 6.76 -15.98 -1.72
CA PHE A 92 5.74 -16.71 -2.46
C PHE A 92 4.35 -16.13 -2.22
N LEU A 93 4.09 -15.60 -1.01
CA LEU A 93 2.87 -14.85 -0.73
C LEU A 93 2.79 -13.60 -1.59
N LEU A 94 3.88 -12.84 -1.73
CA LEU A 94 3.88 -11.60 -2.53
C LEU A 94 3.62 -11.89 -4.02
N HIS A 95 4.29 -12.88 -4.60
CA HIS A 95 4.05 -13.28 -6.00
C HIS A 95 2.60 -13.72 -6.21
N GLU A 96 2.09 -14.58 -5.34
CA GLU A 96 0.73 -15.08 -5.45
C GLU A 96 -0.29 -13.96 -5.23
N PHE A 97 -0.04 -13.03 -4.30
CA PHE A 97 -0.92 -11.89 -4.05
C PHE A 97 -1.06 -11.00 -5.28
N VAL A 98 0.06 -10.61 -5.91
CA VAL A 98 0.05 -9.82 -7.16
C VAL A 98 -0.67 -10.58 -8.27
N LYS A 99 -0.34 -11.87 -8.47
CA LYS A 99 -0.98 -12.70 -9.49
C LYS A 99 -2.50 -12.76 -9.30
N ARG A 100 -2.97 -12.95 -8.06
CA ARG A 100 -4.39 -13.05 -7.74
C ARG A 100 -5.12 -11.73 -7.91
N TRP A 101 -4.46 -10.61 -7.63
CA TRP A 101 -5.02 -9.29 -7.91
C TRP A 101 -5.18 -9.03 -9.42
N GLU A 102 -4.16 -9.32 -10.22
CA GLU A 102 -4.26 -9.18 -11.69
C GLU A 102 -5.35 -10.06 -12.29
N ASN A 103 -5.42 -11.32 -11.85
CA ASN A 103 -6.51 -12.23 -12.24
C ASN A 103 -7.88 -11.67 -11.84
N HIS A 104 -8.00 -11.15 -10.63
CA HIS A 104 -9.23 -10.53 -10.15
C HIS A 104 -9.65 -9.36 -11.04
N LYS A 105 -8.72 -8.46 -11.40
CA LYS A 105 -9.02 -7.34 -12.32
C LYS A 105 -9.55 -7.80 -13.67
N VAL A 106 -8.97 -8.86 -14.23
CA VAL A 106 -9.44 -9.44 -15.50
C VAL A 106 -10.85 -10.02 -15.34
N ILE A 107 -11.13 -10.78 -14.27
CA ILE A 107 -12.46 -11.31 -13.96
C ILE A 107 -13.47 -10.19 -13.76
N VAL A 108 -13.12 -9.13 -13.00
CA VAL A 108 -13.97 -7.94 -12.82
C VAL A 108 -14.33 -7.31 -14.15
N ARG A 109 -13.36 -7.12 -15.05
CA ARG A 109 -13.61 -6.54 -16.38
C ARG A 109 -14.60 -7.39 -17.18
N TRP A 110 -14.38 -8.70 -17.25
CA TRP A 110 -15.24 -9.61 -17.99
C TRP A 110 -16.64 -9.70 -17.42
N LEU A 111 -16.77 -9.95 -16.11
CA LEU A 111 -18.08 -10.08 -15.48
C LEU A 111 -18.85 -8.75 -15.48
N SER A 112 -18.18 -7.60 -15.30
CA SER A 112 -18.86 -6.29 -15.40
C SER A 112 -19.40 -6.05 -16.82
N HIS A 113 -18.71 -6.52 -17.86
CA HIS A 113 -19.22 -6.45 -19.23
C HIS A 113 -20.43 -7.37 -19.44
N LEU A 114 -20.40 -8.60 -18.92
CA LEU A 114 -21.54 -9.52 -19.03
C LEU A 114 -22.80 -8.97 -18.35
N PHE A 115 -22.63 -8.29 -17.21
CA PHE A 115 -23.72 -7.74 -16.40
C PHE A 115 -23.99 -6.25 -16.65
N ILE A 116 -23.41 -5.64 -17.69
CA ILE A 116 -23.43 -4.17 -17.93
C ILE A 116 -24.84 -3.55 -17.98
N TYR A 117 -25.86 -4.35 -18.32
CA TYR A 117 -27.26 -3.90 -18.27
C TYR A 117 -27.65 -3.44 -16.84
N LEU A 118 -27.16 -4.13 -15.81
CA LEU A 118 -27.44 -3.77 -14.42
C LEU A 118 -26.88 -2.40 -14.08
N ASP A 119 -25.61 -2.12 -14.41
CA ASP A 119 -24.99 -0.81 -14.19
C ASP A 119 -25.81 0.31 -14.87
N ARG A 120 -26.19 0.09 -16.13
CA ARG A 120 -26.86 1.11 -16.95
C ARG A 120 -28.32 1.37 -16.57
N TYR A 121 -29.02 0.43 -15.95
CA TYR A 121 -30.47 0.57 -15.75
C TYR A 121 -30.94 0.21 -14.35
N TYR A 122 -30.46 -0.87 -13.76
CA TYR A 122 -30.94 -1.31 -12.45
C TYR A 122 -30.26 -0.54 -11.31
N ILE A 123 -28.93 -0.47 -11.35
CA ILE A 123 -28.07 0.17 -10.35
C ILE A 123 -28.26 1.68 -10.39
N GLU A 124 -28.21 2.30 -11.58
CA GLU A 124 -28.41 3.74 -11.75
C GLU A 124 -29.75 4.21 -11.15
N ARG A 125 -30.85 3.50 -11.44
CA ARG A 125 -32.20 3.86 -10.95
C ARG A 125 -32.36 3.73 -9.43
N ARG A 126 -31.53 2.92 -8.79
CA ARG A 126 -31.61 2.62 -7.35
C ARG A 126 -30.47 3.22 -6.54
N SER A 127 -29.53 3.92 -7.18
CA SER A 127 -28.34 4.48 -6.56
C SER A 127 -27.55 3.44 -5.75
N LEU A 128 -27.42 2.23 -6.31
CA LEU A 128 -26.63 1.15 -5.73
C LEU A 128 -25.14 1.30 -6.11
N PRO A 129 -24.21 0.65 -5.37
CA PRO A 129 -22.81 0.56 -5.78
C PRO A 129 -22.68 -0.14 -7.15
N GLY A 130 -21.81 0.41 -8.01
CA GLY A 130 -21.57 -0.12 -9.35
C GLY A 130 -20.90 -1.50 -9.33
N LEU A 131 -21.04 -2.28 -10.40
CA LEU A 131 -20.52 -3.66 -10.45
C LEU A 131 -19.01 -3.73 -10.15
N LYS A 132 -18.23 -2.85 -10.77
CA LYS A 132 -16.78 -2.76 -10.53
C LYS A 132 -16.46 -2.44 -9.07
N GLU A 133 -17.21 -1.52 -8.46
CA GLU A 133 -17.02 -1.14 -7.05
C GLU A 133 -17.31 -2.32 -6.13
N VAL A 134 -18.41 -3.05 -6.36
CA VAL A 134 -18.78 -4.26 -5.61
C VAL A 134 -17.67 -5.30 -5.71
N ALA A 135 -17.22 -5.63 -6.91
CA ALA A 135 -16.24 -6.70 -7.10
C ALA A 135 -14.86 -6.35 -6.51
N LEU A 136 -14.41 -5.11 -6.62
CA LEU A 136 -13.18 -4.65 -5.96
C LEU A 136 -13.32 -4.62 -4.44
N GLY A 137 -14.48 -4.21 -3.93
CA GLY A 137 -14.83 -4.26 -2.51
C GLY A 137 -14.77 -5.69 -1.95
N CYS A 138 -15.29 -6.68 -2.68
CA CYS A 138 -15.22 -8.09 -2.26
C CYS A 138 -13.77 -8.56 -2.07
N PHE A 139 -12.85 -8.24 -2.99
CA PHE A 139 -11.44 -8.61 -2.84
C PHE A 139 -10.81 -7.94 -1.62
N ARG A 140 -11.09 -6.66 -1.43
CA ARG A 140 -10.61 -5.94 -0.24
C ARG A 140 -11.07 -6.64 1.04
N ASP A 141 -12.37 -6.84 1.17
CA ASP A 141 -13.01 -7.27 2.42
C ASP A 141 -12.69 -8.73 2.75
N LEU A 142 -12.69 -9.60 1.74
CA LEU A 142 -12.53 -11.05 1.94
C LEU A 142 -11.07 -11.51 1.83
N VAL A 143 -10.24 -10.85 1.03
CA VAL A 143 -8.86 -11.28 0.78
C VAL A 143 -7.86 -10.33 1.42
N TYR A 144 -7.82 -9.07 1.00
CA TYR A 144 -6.78 -8.15 1.42
C TYR A 144 -6.75 -7.96 2.94
N LEU A 145 -7.89 -7.70 3.58
CA LEU A 145 -7.98 -7.54 5.03
C LEU A 145 -7.55 -8.79 5.83
N GLN A 146 -7.52 -9.97 5.21
CA GLN A 146 -7.07 -11.19 5.85
C GLN A 146 -5.54 -11.38 5.76
N VAL A 147 -4.89 -10.78 4.76
CA VAL A 147 -3.47 -11.03 4.46
C VAL A 147 -2.58 -9.79 4.57
N HIS A 148 -3.16 -8.58 4.69
CA HIS A 148 -2.42 -7.32 4.62
C HIS A 148 -1.25 -7.26 5.61
N ALA A 149 -1.43 -7.71 6.86
CA ALA A 149 -0.37 -7.66 7.86
C ALA A 149 0.85 -8.51 7.46
N ARG A 150 0.62 -9.68 6.85
CA ARG A 150 1.67 -10.58 6.37
C ARG A 150 2.34 -10.03 5.11
N VAL A 151 1.56 -9.46 4.19
CA VAL A 151 2.08 -8.78 3.00
C VAL A 151 2.99 -7.62 3.41
N THR A 152 2.53 -6.76 4.32
CA THR A 152 3.31 -5.63 4.84
C THR A 152 4.61 -6.12 5.51
N ALA A 153 4.53 -7.12 6.39
CA ALA A 153 5.69 -7.67 7.08
C ALA A 153 6.72 -8.26 6.09
N ALA A 154 6.25 -9.01 5.08
CA ALA A 154 7.11 -9.58 4.05
C ALA A 154 7.83 -8.47 3.27
N VAL A 155 7.11 -7.45 2.78
CA VAL A 155 7.71 -6.32 2.07
C VAL A 155 8.77 -5.61 2.92
N ILE A 156 8.47 -5.32 4.18
CA ILE A 156 9.43 -4.66 5.08
C ILE A 156 10.66 -5.53 5.29
N GLY A 157 10.49 -6.84 5.45
CA GLY A 157 11.61 -7.79 5.50
C GLY A 157 12.50 -7.71 4.26
N PHE A 158 11.92 -7.58 3.06
CA PHE A 158 12.68 -7.36 1.83
C PHE A 158 13.45 -6.03 1.83
N ILE A 159 12.81 -4.94 2.26
CA ILE A 159 13.46 -3.63 2.36
C ILE A 159 14.65 -3.70 3.32
N HIS A 160 14.51 -4.36 4.48
CA HIS A 160 15.63 -4.55 5.41
C HIS A 160 16.76 -5.39 4.82
N ARG A 161 16.45 -6.49 4.13
CA ARG A 161 17.47 -7.30 3.45
C ARG A 161 18.24 -6.48 2.42
N GLU A 162 17.54 -5.66 1.63
CA GLU A 162 18.18 -4.76 0.67
C GLU A 162 19.02 -3.65 1.34
N ARG A 163 18.58 -3.14 2.50
CA ARG A 163 19.37 -2.19 3.30
C ARG A 163 20.71 -2.77 3.73
N GLU A 164 20.72 -4.05 4.11
CA GLU A 164 21.93 -4.82 4.45
C GLU A 164 22.70 -5.33 3.22
N GLY A 165 22.29 -4.95 2.00
CA GLY A 165 23.03 -5.22 0.76
C GLY A 165 22.63 -6.50 0.03
N ALA A 166 21.57 -7.20 0.48
CA ALA A 166 21.04 -8.32 -0.27
C ALA A 166 20.41 -7.86 -1.60
N GLN A 167 20.53 -8.69 -2.63
CA GLN A 167 19.77 -8.52 -3.86
C GLN A 167 18.34 -8.99 -3.64
N ILE A 168 17.38 -8.20 -4.13
CA ILE A 168 15.96 -8.49 -4.03
C ILE A 168 15.28 -8.32 -5.38
N ASP A 169 14.12 -8.96 -5.55
CA ASP A 169 13.24 -8.68 -6.69
C ASP A 169 12.53 -7.33 -6.49
N ARG A 170 13.16 -6.25 -6.97
CA ARG A 170 12.58 -4.89 -6.96
C ARG A 170 11.31 -4.79 -7.81
N ALA A 171 11.19 -5.58 -8.87
CA ALA A 171 10.01 -5.57 -9.74
C ALA A 171 8.79 -6.17 -9.02
N LEU A 172 9.00 -7.24 -8.25
CA LEU A 172 7.97 -7.77 -7.36
C LEU A 172 7.48 -6.72 -6.36
N LEU A 173 8.40 -6.02 -5.67
CA LEU A 173 8.00 -4.98 -4.72
C LEU A 173 7.23 -3.85 -5.40
N LYS A 174 7.64 -3.43 -6.60
CA LYS A 174 6.92 -2.41 -7.39
C LYS A 174 5.48 -2.86 -7.67
N ASN A 175 5.31 -4.11 -8.14
CA ASN A 175 3.98 -4.65 -8.43
C ASN A 175 3.10 -4.77 -7.18
N VAL A 176 3.70 -5.12 -6.03
CA VAL A 176 2.98 -5.11 -4.75
C VAL A 176 2.55 -3.70 -4.37
N MET A 177 3.44 -2.70 -4.48
CA MET A 177 3.07 -1.31 -4.16
C MET A 177 1.97 -0.79 -5.08
N ASP A 178 2.04 -1.08 -6.38
CA ASP A 178 1.00 -0.70 -7.33
C ASP A 178 -0.35 -1.33 -6.97
N THR A 179 -0.34 -2.61 -6.59
CA THR A 179 -1.53 -3.30 -6.09
C THR A 179 -2.10 -2.61 -4.85
N LEU A 180 -1.25 -2.21 -3.89
CA LEU A 180 -1.69 -1.52 -2.68
C LEU A 180 -2.25 -0.11 -2.95
N VAL A 181 -1.79 0.57 -4.00
CA VAL A 181 -2.31 1.88 -4.41
C VAL A 181 -3.68 1.74 -5.10
N GLU A 182 -3.92 0.62 -5.80
CA GLU A 182 -5.21 0.35 -6.44
C GLU A 182 -6.32 -0.05 -5.45
N ILE A 183 -5.98 -0.74 -4.35
CA ILE A 183 -6.96 -1.17 -3.33
C ILE A 183 -7.39 0.02 -2.45
N LYS A 184 -8.70 0.27 -2.37
CA LYS A 184 -9.30 1.37 -1.57
C LYS A 184 -9.85 0.89 -0.24
N VAL A 185 -9.36 1.41 0.88
CA VAL A 185 -9.72 0.91 2.23
C VAL A 185 -10.65 1.86 2.98
N GLU A 186 -10.37 3.16 2.99
CA GLU A 186 -11.17 4.15 3.72
C GLU A 186 -11.60 5.29 2.79
N GLY A 187 -12.76 5.13 2.15
CA GLY A 187 -13.25 6.08 1.16
C GLY A 187 -12.27 6.21 -0.01
N VAL A 188 -11.59 7.35 -0.10
CA VAL A 188 -10.59 7.64 -1.15
C VAL A 188 -9.19 7.12 -0.84
N LYS A 189 -8.88 6.81 0.43
CA LYS A 189 -7.54 6.37 0.86
C LYS A 189 -7.23 4.94 0.40
N THR A 190 -5.98 4.75 0.06
CA THR A 190 -5.45 3.48 -0.46
C THR A 190 -4.94 2.57 0.67
N ALA A 191 -4.89 1.28 0.38
CA ALA A 191 -4.22 0.29 1.23
C ALA A 191 -2.73 0.65 1.47
N TYR A 192 -2.08 1.26 0.48
CA TYR A 192 -0.72 1.76 0.62
C TYR A 192 -0.60 2.77 1.76
N GLU A 193 -1.43 3.82 1.75
CA GLU A 193 -1.38 4.90 2.75
C GLU A 193 -1.77 4.41 4.14
N VAL A 194 -2.84 3.62 4.24
CA VAL A 194 -3.43 3.24 5.54
C VAL A 194 -2.68 2.09 6.20
N ASN A 195 -2.31 1.05 5.44
CA ASN A 195 -1.84 -0.20 6.01
C ASN A 195 -0.34 -0.46 5.82
N PHE A 196 0.33 0.25 4.91
CA PHE A 196 1.74 0.03 4.61
C PHE A 196 2.63 1.21 4.99
N GLU A 197 2.37 2.42 4.47
CA GLU A 197 3.28 3.57 4.54
C GLU A 197 3.66 3.91 5.99
N ALA A 198 2.68 4.02 6.89
CA ALA A 198 2.92 4.33 8.30
C ALA A 198 3.82 3.28 9.00
N HIS A 199 3.63 2.00 8.67
CA HIS A 199 4.43 0.93 9.26
C HIS A 199 5.85 0.92 8.68
N MET A 200 5.99 1.10 7.37
CA MET A 200 7.29 1.22 6.69
C MET A 200 8.11 2.40 7.23
N LEU A 201 7.48 3.56 7.43
CA LEU A 201 8.12 4.74 8.01
C LEU A 201 8.63 4.48 9.44
N ARG A 202 7.82 3.80 10.26
CA ARG A 202 8.20 3.40 11.62
C ARG A 202 9.42 2.46 11.61
N GLU A 203 9.37 1.38 10.83
CA GLU A 203 10.46 0.41 10.76
C GLU A 203 11.75 1.01 10.17
N THR A 204 11.61 2.00 9.27
CA THR A 204 12.73 2.80 8.78
C THR A 204 13.38 3.62 9.89
N GLY A 205 12.58 4.28 10.74
CA GLY A 205 13.09 5.01 11.89
C GLY A 205 13.82 4.11 12.89
N VAL A 206 13.25 2.94 13.21
CA VAL A 206 13.87 1.94 14.09
C VAL A 206 15.22 1.48 13.53
N TYR A 207 15.26 1.13 12.25
CA TYR A 207 16.47 0.68 11.57
C TYR A 207 17.61 1.72 11.64
N TYR A 208 17.31 2.97 11.25
CA TYR A 208 18.34 4.01 11.23
C TYR A 208 18.74 4.49 12.62
N SER A 209 17.82 4.48 13.59
CA SER A 209 18.17 4.78 14.99
C SER A 209 19.20 3.78 15.53
N HIS A 210 19.04 2.49 15.21
CA HIS A 210 19.99 1.45 15.61
C HIS A 210 21.36 1.58 14.91
N LYS A 211 21.38 1.86 13.59
CA LYS A 211 22.64 2.11 12.88
C LYS A 211 23.36 3.35 13.44
N ALA A 212 22.63 4.43 13.67
CA ALA A 212 23.16 5.68 14.20
C ALA A 212 23.82 5.51 15.58
N SER A 213 23.21 4.72 16.47
CA SER A 213 23.77 4.51 17.82
C SER A 213 25.14 3.84 17.81
N SER A 214 25.42 2.95 16.85
CA SER A 214 26.74 2.33 16.69
C SER A 214 27.71 3.34 16.07
N TRP A 215 27.33 3.92 14.94
CA TRP A 215 28.18 4.79 14.13
C TRP A 215 28.62 6.04 14.88
N ILE A 216 27.75 6.65 15.70
CA ILE A 216 28.14 7.83 16.47
C ILE A 216 29.23 7.51 17.50
N MET A 217 29.35 6.29 18.01
CA MET A 217 30.43 5.95 18.93
C MET A 217 31.71 5.61 18.17
N GLU A 218 31.58 4.84 17.10
CA GLU A 218 32.69 4.18 16.42
C GLU A 218 33.36 5.04 15.34
N ASP A 219 32.58 5.85 14.61
CA ASP A 219 33.06 6.56 13.42
C ASP A 219 33.62 7.96 13.74
N SER A 220 34.51 8.43 12.87
CA SER A 220 34.89 9.83 12.79
C SER A 220 33.73 10.70 12.31
N TYR A 221 33.78 12.02 12.54
CA TYR A 221 32.75 12.93 12.02
C TYR A 221 32.59 12.80 10.50
N SER A 222 33.71 12.80 9.76
CA SER A 222 33.69 12.73 8.30
C SER A 222 33.09 11.43 7.79
N ASP A 223 33.47 10.29 8.37
CA ASP A 223 32.95 8.97 7.97
C ASP A 223 31.45 8.84 8.28
N TYR A 224 31.02 9.34 9.45
CA TYR A 224 29.61 9.36 9.84
C TYR A 224 28.77 10.17 8.85
N MET A 225 29.22 11.38 8.50
CA MET A 225 28.50 12.25 7.57
C MET A 225 28.41 11.64 6.18
N LEU A 226 29.48 11.03 5.68
CA LEU A 226 29.46 10.30 4.41
C LEU A 226 28.46 9.13 4.43
N LYS A 227 28.44 8.34 5.51
CA LYS A 227 27.44 7.26 5.68
C LYS A 227 26.02 7.82 5.73
N ALA A 228 25.79 8.94 6.41
CA ALA A 228 24.47 9.54 6.54
C ALA A 228 23.95 10.06 5.20
N GLU A 229 24.78 10.75 4.42
CA GLU A 229 24.45 11.21 3.07
C GLU A 229 24.14 10.03 2.13
N GLU A 230 24.97 8.98 2.16
CA GLU A 230 24.77 7.78 1.37
C GLU A 230 23.47 7.05 1.76
N CYS A 231 23.11 7.01 3.05
CA CYS A 231 21.84 6.45 3.51
C CYS A 231 20.64 7.21 2.92
N VAL A 232 20.66 8.55 2.96
CA VAL A 232 19.60 9.37 2.35
C VAL A 232 19.52 9.14 0.85
N ARG A 233 20.66 9.09 0.15
CA ARG A 233 20.72 8.82 -1.29
C ARG A 233 20.11 7.46 -1.63
N ARG A 234 20.50 6.40 -0.92
CA ARG A 234 19.98 5.04 -1.13
C ARG A 234 18.48 4.94 -0.84
N GLU A 235 17.97 5.63 0.17
CA GLU A 235 16.53 5.63 0.46
C GLU A 235 15.72 6.35 -0.63
N ARG A 236 16.19 7.49 -1.16
CA ARG A 236 15.57 8.11 -2.34
C ARG A 236 15.53 7.16 -3.53
N GLU A 237 16.64 6.46 -3.78
CA GLU A 237 16.74 5.47 -4.84
C GLU A 237 15.73 4.32 -4.63
N ARG A 238 15.57 3.80 -3.42
CA ARG A 238 14.55 2.78 -3.10
C ARG A 238 13.14 3.29 -3.36
N VAL A 239 12.85 4.53 -2.95
CA VAL A 239 11.54 5.13 -3.20
C VAL A 239 11.27 5.21 -4.69
N SER A 240 12.22 5.72 -5.48
CA SER A 240 12.05 5.85 -6.93
C SER A 240 11.87 4.52 -7.66
N HIS A 241 12.42 3.42 -7.13
CA HIS A 241 12.34 2.12 -7.79
C HIS A 241 11.04 1.38 -7.54
N TYR A 242 10.51 1.42 -6.31
CA TYR A 242 9.35 0.60 -5.97
C TYR A 242 8.32 1.23 -5.03
N LEU A 243 8.62 2.28 -4.26
CA LEU A 243 7.62 2.91 -3.39
C LEU A 243 6.81 3.99 -4.12
N HIS A 244 5.69 4.40 -3.54
CA HIS A 244 4.92 5.50 -4.09
C HIS A 244 5.67 6.83 -3.88
N PRO A 245 5.71 7.75 -4.88
CA PRO A 245 6.47 9.00 -4.78
C PRO A 245 6.07 9.91 -3.60
N SER A 246 4.82 9.80 -3.11
CA SER A 246 4.36 10.53 -1.92
C SER A 246 5.18 10.23 -0.66
N SER A 247 5.89 9.10 -0.63
CA SER A 247 6.66 8.64 0.51
C SER A 247 8.07 9.23 0.55
N GLU A 248 8.57 9.83 -0.55
CA GLU A 248 9.98 10.22 -0.66
C GLU A 248 10.39 11.20 0.44
N ASN A 249 9.66 12.31 0.56
CA ASN A 249 9.96 13.33 1.56
C ASN A 249 9.85 12.77 2.97
N LYS A 250 8.81 11.97 3.25
CA LYS A 250 8.56 11.36 4.56
C LYS A 250 9.69 10.42 4.98
N VAL A 251 10.15 9.57 4.07
CA VAL A 251 11.27 8.65 4.31
C VAL A 251 12.55 9.43 4.55
N VAL A 252 12.88 10.38 3.67
CA VAL A 252 14.10 11.20 3.78
C VAL A 252 14.13 11.96 5.11
N GLU A 253 13.01 12.53 5.54
CA GLU A 253 12.89 13.25 6.80
C GLU A 253 13.13 12.36 8.01
N ILE A 254 12.54 11.17 8.05
CA ILE A 254 12.78 10.21 9.13
C ILE A 254 14.25 9.80 9.19
N VAL A 255 14.86 9.52 8.04
CA VAL A 255 16.27 9.11 7.95
C VAL A 255 17.18 10.22 8.45
N LYS A 256 16.98 11.46 7.97
CA LYS A 256 17.71 12.65 8.44
C LYS A 256 17.48 12.88 9.92
N HIS A 257 16.25 12.75 10.42
CA HIS A 257 15.97 12.94 11.83
C HIS A 257 16.76 11.96 12.70
N CYS A 258 16.69 10.66 12.38
CA CYS A 258 17.36 9.61 13.14
C CYS A 258 18.90 9.74 13.11
N LEU A 259 19.47 10.11 11.95
CA LEU A 259 20.92 10.19 11.77
C LEU A 259 21.52 11.53 12.20
N LEU A 260 20.79 12.63 12.04
CA LEU A 260 21.36 13.98 12.16
C LEU A 260 20.77 14.75 13.33
N VAL A 261 19.43 14.84 13.41
CA VAL A 261 18.76 15.68 14.42
C VAL A 261 18.94 15.10 15.82
N VAL A 262 18.81 13.78 15.97
CA VAL A 262 18.96 13.09 17.27
C VAL A 262 20.38 13.26 17.84
N TYR A 263 21.40 13.22 16.97
CA TYR A 263 22.81 13.24 17.36
C TYR A 263 23.50 14.60 17.12
N ALA A 264 22.72 15.67 16.90
CA ALA A 264 23.24 16.98 16.51
C ALA A 264 24.35 17.49 17.44
N THR A 265 24.15 17.39 18.75
CA THR A 265 25.14 17.83 19.75
C THR A 265 26.43 17.01 19.67
N GLN A 266 26.35 15.68 19.60
CA GLN A 266 27.55 14.83 19.52
C GLN A 266 28.30 15.01 18.20
N LEU A 267 27.58 15.28 17.10
CA LEU A 267 28.19 15.56 15.80
C LEU A 267 28.94 16.89 15.81
N ILE A 268 28.36 17.92 16.44
CA ILE A 268 29.05 19.20 16.65
C ILE A 268 30.32 19.00 17.47
N GLU A 269 30.23 18.30 18.60
CA GLU A 269 31.38 18.01 19.46
C GLU A 269 32.47 17.26 18.69
N LYS A 270 32.13 16.15 18.02
CA LYS A 270 33.09 15.38 17.22
C LYS A 270 33.77 16.21 16.14
N LYS A 271 33.02 17.08 15.47
CA LYS A 271 33.58 17.98 14.47
C LYS A 271 34.63 18.90 15.10
N LEU A 272 34.31 19.52 16.23
CA LEU A 272 35.23 20.39 16.98
C LEU A 272 36.48 19.66 17.49
N PHE A 273 36.39 18.36 17.80
CA PHE A 273 37.55 17.55 18.16
C PHE A 273 38.40 17.15 16.94
N SER A 274 37.78 16.94 15.78
CA SER A 274 38.45 16.50 14.55
C SER A 274 39.16 17.62 13.79
N GLU A 275 38.58 18.81 13.75
CA GLU A 275 39.22 20.03 13.28
C GLU A 275 39.88 20.65 14.49
N SER A 276 41.21 20.71 14.56
CA SER A 276 41.92 21.40 15.64
C SER A 276 41.62 22.91 15.56
N VAL A 277 40.44 23.33 16.02
CA VAL A 277 39.97 24.71 15.83
C VAL A 277 40.85 25.64 16.66
N SER A 278 41.79 26.28 15.98
CA SER A 278 42.81 27.14 16.58
C SER A 278 42.30 28.53 16.98
N SER A 279 40.97 28.75 17.01
CA SER A 279 40.39 29.93 17.66
C SER A 279 38.95 29.66 18.11
N ALA A 280 38.65 29.89 19.39
CA ALA A 280 37.33 29.66 19.99
C ALA A 280 36.20 30.47 19.33
N SER A 281 36.52 31.57 18.63
CA SER A 281 35.54 32.42 17.93
C SER A 281 34.99 31.77 16.66
N LEU A 282 35.82 31.11 15.84
CA LEU A 282 35.37 30.43 14.62
C LEU A 282 34.57 29.16 14.95
N ALA A 283 34.85 28.53 16.09
CA ALA A 283 34.06 27.42 16.59
C ALA A 283 32.62 27.85 16.92
N ALA A 284 32.42 29.01 17.55
CA ALA A 284 31.11 29.48 17.98
C ALA A 284 30.19 29.81 16.79
N ASP A 285 30.66 30.59 15.81
CA ASP A 285 29.88 30.94 14.61
C ASP A 285 29.50 29.69 13.80
N TYR A 286 30.42 28.72 13.75
CA TYR A 286 30.21 27.45 13.04
C TYR A 286 29.22 26.51 13.77
N VAL A 287 29.31 26.42 15.10
CA VAL A 287 28.34 25.72 15.95
C VAL A 287 26.96 26.35 15.78
N GLU A 288 26.88 27.68 15.69
CA GLU A 288 25.63 28.38 15.47
C GLU A 288 25.04 28.08 14.08
N GLU A 289 25.86 28.03 13.02
CA GLU A 289 25.40 27.65 11.67
C GLU A 289 24.91 26.21 11.61
N LEU A 290 25.65 25.24 12.18
CA LEU A 290 25.21 23.85 12.28
C LEU A 290 23.94 23.72 13.11
N SER A 291 23.87 24.41 14.25
CA SER A 291 22.68 24.42 15.10
C SER A 291 21.49 24.99 14.35
N ARG A 292 21.66 26.07 13.57
CA ARG A 292 20.60 26.61 12.70
C ARG A 292 20.18 25.60 11.62
N LYS A 293 21.11 24.87 10.99
CA LYS A 293 20.79 23.81 10.03
C LYS A 293 20.00 22.67 10.68
N PHE A 294 20.41 22.20 11.86
CA PHE A 294 19.69 21.14 12.58
C PHE A 294 18.33 21.62 13.09
N ILE A 295 18.22 22.87 13.55
CA ILE A 295 16.95 23.49 13.93
C ILE A 295 16.03 23.63 12.72
N ALA A 296 16.53 24.04 11.56
CA ALA A 296 15.75 24.12 10.33
C ALA A 296 15.20 22.74 9.92
N ILE A 297 16.05 21.69 9.95
CA ILE A 297 15.60 20.31 9.70
C ILE A 297 14.57 19.88 10.74
N LYS A 298 14.75 20.25 12.01
CA LYS A 298 13.81 19.94 13.10
C LYS A 298 12.47 20.66 12.92
N LEU A 299 12.46 21.90 12.43
CA LEU A 299 11.26 22.68 12.15
C LEU A 299 10.51 22.15 10.91
N GLU A 300 11.23 21.80 9.84
CA GLU A 300 10.68 21.09 8.68
C GLU A 300 10.03 19.77 9.12
N PHE A 301 10.73 18.98 9.94
CA PHE A 301 10.21 17.74 10.47
C PHE A 301 8.97 17.97 11.35
N ALA A 302 8.98 18.93 12.27
CA ALA A 302 7.84 19.21 13.14
C ALA A 302 6.59 19.65 12.34
N ALA A 303 6.77 20.47 11.30
CA ALA A 303 5.69 20.89 10.41
C ALA A 303 5.06 19.70 9.65
N ASN A 304 5.88 18.71 9.27
CA ASN A 304 5.42 17.53 8.57
C ASN A 304 4.92 16.43 9.54
N PHE A 305 5.41 16.39 10.78
CA PHE A 305 5.05 15.38 11.78
C PHE A 305 3.60 15.51 12.26
N GLU A 306 3.08 16.74 12.43
CA GLU A 306 1.66 16.95 12.74
C GLU A 306 0.72 16.42 11.64
N GLN A 307 1.19 16.35 10.39
CA GLN A 307 0.44 15.76 9.28
C GLN A 307 0.62 14.22 9.20
N LEU A 308 1.72 13.68 9.73
CA LEU A 308 2.10 12.27 9.57
C LEU A 308 1.55 11.34 10.66
N PHE A 309 1.33 11.82 11.89
CA PHE A 309 0.92 10.97 13.01
C PHE A 309 -0.27 11.54 13.78
N ASN A 310 -1.47 11.11 13.41
CA ASN A 310 -2.69 11.40 14.16
C ASN A 310 -2.68 10.67 15.53
N TYR A 311 -2.84 11.46 16.60
CA TYR A 311 -3.09 11.24 18.05
C TYR A 311 -2.71 9.93 18.80
N ARG A 312 -2.55 8.76 18.17
CA ARG A 312 -2.38 7.47 18.88
C ARG A 312 -0.93 7.13 19.23
N ILE A 313 0.05 7.71 18.52
CA ILE A 313 1.50 7.51 18.78
C ILE A 313 2.06 8.52 19.79
N LEU A 314 1.33 9.62 20.05
CA LEU A 314 1.70 10.68 21.00
C LEU A 314 1.92 10.18 22.43
N LYS A 315 1.33 9.04 22.83
CA LYS A 315 1.49 8.51 24.19
C LYS A 315 2.86 7.87 24.44
N GLU A 316 3.49 7.29 23.43
CA GLU A 316 4.80 6.64 23.58
C GLU A 316 5.96 7.61 23.32
N TRP A 317 5.80 8.54 22.36
CA TRP A 317 6.84 9.50 22.00
C TRP A 317 6.76 10.83 22.77
N GLY A 318 5.59 11.19 23.31
CA GLY A 318 5.41 12.42 24.09
C GLY A 318 6.25 12.48 25.37
N PHE A 319 6.54 11.33 25.97
CA PHE A 319 7.39 11.24 27.17
C PHE A 319 8.88 11.53 26.89
N LEU A 320 9.35 11.27 25.67
CA LEU A 320 10.72 11.60 25.25
C LEU A 320 10.85 13.07 24.86
N LEU A 321 9.81 13.65 24.24
CA LEU A 321 9.81 15.04 23.79
C LEU A 321 9.70 16.07 24.94
N LEU A 322 8.96 15.77 26.00
CA LEU A 322 8.86 16.65 27.18
C LEU A 322 10.21 16.83 27.90
N ASN A 323 11.05 15.79 27.93
CA ASN A 323 12.38 15.85 28.52
C ASN A 323 13.37 16.66 27.67
N LEU A 324 13.21 16.68 26.33
CA LEU A 324 14.04 17.46 25.42
C LEU A 324 13.72 18.96 25.43
N PHE A 325 12.45 19.33 25.60
CA PHE A 325 12.03 20.74 25.65
C PHE A 325 12.56 21.46 26.91
N TRP A 326 12.65 20.77 28.05
CA TRP A 326 13.21 21.33 29.28
C TRP A 326 14.74 21.24 29.36
N GLY A 327 15.35 20.23 28.74
CA GLY A 327 16.81 20.03 28.77
C GLY A 327 17.62 21.13 28.07
N MET A 328 17.15 21.65 26.93
CA MET A 328 17.87 22.70 26.19
C MET A 328 17.65 24.11 26.74
N HIS A 329 16.49 24.40 27.33
CA HIS A 329 16.22 25.73 27.92
C HIS A 329 17.12 25.99 29.15
N ALA A 330 17.57 24.93 29.83
CA ALA A 330 18.52 25.02 30.94
C ALA A 330 19.97 25.30 30.49
N PHE A 331 20.32 25.01 29.23
CA PHE A 331 21.68 25.20 28.70
C PHE A 331 21.89 26.62 28.17
N VAL A 332 20.89 27.19 27.48
CA VAL A 332 20.93 28.58 26.95
C VAL A 332 20.88 29.64 28.06
N LEU A 333 20.44 29.28 29.27
CA LEU A 333 20.42 30.20 30.42
C LEU A 333 21.66 30.09 31.33
N LYS A 334 22.64 29.22 31.02
CA LYS A 334 23.82 28.98 31.87
C LYS A 334 25.18 29.23 31.21
N HIS A 335 25.22 29.54 29.92
CA HIS A 335 26.39 29.99 29.17
C HIS A 335 25.97 31.12 28.24
#